data_AF-A0A164MFU6-F1
#
_entry.id   AF-A0A164MFU6-F1
#
_cell.length_a   1.000
_cell.length_b   1.000
_cell.length_c   1.000
_cell.angle_alpha   90.00
_cell.angle_beta   90.00
_cell.angle_gamma   90.00
#
_symmetry.space_group_name_H-M   'P 1'
#
loop_
_entity.id
_entity.type
_entity.pdbx_description
1 polymer ?
#
loop_
_entity_poly.entity_id
_entity_poly.type
_entity_poly.pdbx_seq_one_letter_code
_entity_poly.pdbx_strand_id
1 'polypeptide(L)' 'MGAYWFPLLASGNPFTVPPDAVPELLEECALLRTHLDAIAPQGDQSHTREWYVDGISEHLSNIEAVAEQALHAGGGVYFW' A
#
# COMPACT_ATOMS: atom_id res chain seq x y z
N MET A 1 10.71 -5.46 -11.59
CA MET A 1 9.95 -5.65 -10.35
C MET A 1 10.41 -4.57 -9.37
N GLY A 2 9.61 -3.51 -9.27
CA GLY A 2 9.85 -2.35 -8.40
C GLY A 2 8.49 -1.71 -8.13
N ALA A 3 8.35 -1.02 -7.00
CA ALA A 3 7.10 -0.36 -6.65
C ALA A 3 6.87 0.86 -7.55
N TYR A 4 5.68 0.98 -8.11
CA TYR A 4 5.21 2.12 -8.90
C TYR A 4 4.09 2.87 -8.18
N TRP A 5 3.11 2.16 -7.63
CA TRP A 5 1.93 2.76 -7.02
C TRP A 5 2.22 3.40 -5.66
N PHE A 6 3.01 2.75 -4.80
CA PHE A 6 3.34 3.29 -3.48
C PHE A 6 4.22 4.55 -3.50
N PRO A 7 5.24 4.67 -4.38
CA PRO A 7 5.94 5.94 -4.57
C PRO A 7 5.02 7.07 -5.05
N LEU A 8 4.04 6.77 -5.91
CA LEU A 8 3.05 7.75 -6.35
C LEU A 8 2.13 8.17 -5.19
N LEU A 9 1.70 7.22 -4.36
CA LEU A 9 0.96 7.50 -3.12
C LEU A 9 1.75 8.39 -2.16
N ALA A 10 3.04 8.11 -1.96
CA ALA A 10 3.92 8.90 -1.12
C ALA A 10 4.15 10.33 -1.64
N SER A 11 3.87 10.60 -2.93
CA SER A 11 3.95 11.95 -3.48
C SER A 11 2.84 12.87 -2.94
N GLY A 12 1.78 12.30 -2.36
CA GLY A 12 0.63 13.05 -1.83
C GLY A 12 -0.27 13.67 -2.91
N ASN A 13 -0.03 13.38 -4.19
CA ASN A 13 -0.88 13.84 -5.27
C ASN A 13 -2.02 12.84 -5.50
N PRO A 14 -3.26 13.29 -5.76
CA PRO A 14 -4.34 12.40 -6.12
C PRO A 14 -4.03 11.64 -7.41
N PHE A 15 -4.38 10.35 -7.44
CA PHE A 15 -4.24 9.51 -8.63
C PHE A 15 -5.25 8.37 -8.64
N THR A 16 -5.45 7.81 -9.82
CA THR A 16 -6.35 6.67 -10.04
C THR A 16 -5.54 5.48 -10.52
N VAL A 17 -5.72 4.34 -9.87
CA VAL A 17 -5.33 3.02 -10.37
C VAL A 17 -6.46 2.53 -11.26
N PRO A 18 -6.26 2.39 -12.58
CA PRO A 18 -7.31 1.91 -13.47
C PRO A 18 -7.61 0.42 -13.23
N PRO A 19 -8.79 -0.08 -13.65
CA PRO A 19 -9.23 -1.45 -13.35
C PRO A 19 -8.25 -2.55 -13.77
N ASP A 20 -7.59 -2.37 -14.91
CA ASP A 20 -6.60 -3.29 -15.47
C ASP A 20 -5.30 -3.34 -14.67
N ALA A 21 -5.00 -2.31 -13.87
CA ALA A 21 -3.81 -2.24 -13.03
C ALA A 21 -4.07 -2.54 -11.54
N VAL A 22 -5.33 -2.80 -11.15
CA VAL A 22 -5.66 -3.22 -9.77
C VAL A 22 -4.94 -4.51 -9.36
N PRO A 23 -4.77 -5.54 -10.23
CA PRO A 23 -3.95 -6.69 -9.90
C PRO A 23 -2.49 -6.33 -9.56
N GLU A 24 -1.90 -5.39 -10.30
CA GLU A 24 -0.52 -4.93 -10.05
C GLU A 24 -0.41 -4.19 -8.71
N LEU A 25 -1.41 -3.40 -8.32
CA LEU A 25 -1.48 -2.79 -7.00
C LEU A 25 -1.51 -3.83 -5.89
N LEU A 26 -2.28 -4.91 -6.05
CA LEU A 26 -2.34 -6.01 -5.08
C LEU A 26 -1.00 -6.77 -4.99
N GLU A 27 -0.32 -6.99 -6.11
CA GLU A 27 1.03 -7.56 -6.12
C GLU A 27 2.04 -6.67 -5.37
N GLU A 28 1.97 -5.35 -5.54
CA GLU A 28 2.80 -4.42 -4.78
C GLU A 28 2.49 -4.45 -3.27
N CYS A 29 1.22 -4.55 -2.89
CA CYS A 29 0.83 -4.71 -1.48
C CYS A 29 1.44 -5.99 -0.89
N ALA A 30 1.33 -7.12 -1.60
CA ALA A 30 1.91 -8.39 -1.18
C ALA A 30 3.44 -8.34 -1.06
N LEU A 31 4.10 -7.62 -1.97
CA LEU A 31 5.55 -7.40 -1.92
C LEU A 31 5.95 -6.61 -0.68
N LEU A 32 5.28 -5.49 -0.41
CA LEU A 32 5.56 -4.66 0.77
C LEU A 32 5.29 -5.42 2.06
N ARG A 33 4.20 -6.20 2.12
CA ARG A 33 3.86 -7.03 3.28
C ARG A 33 4.92 -8.08 3.55
N THR A 34 5.41 -8.75 2.51
CA THR A 34 6.48 -9.75 2.61
C THR A 34 7.78 -9.15 3.15
N HIS A 35 8.07 -7.90 2.83
CA HIS A 35 9.30 -7.21 3.20
C HIS A 35 9.12 -6.18 4.31
N LEU A 36 7.97 -6.15 4.98
CA LEU A 36 7.60 -5.09 5.93
C LEU A 36 8.64 -4.93 7.04
N ASP A 37 9.10 -6.05 7.60
CA ASP A 37 10.13 -6.04 8.64
C ASP A 37 11.46 -5.41 8.20
N ALA A 38 11.79 -5.51 6.91
CA ALA A 38 13.02 -4.98 6.35
C ALA A 38 12.91 -3.49 5.99
N ILE A 39 11.71 -3.01 5.67
CA ILE A 39 11.49 -1.62 5.23
C ILE A 39 10.95 -0.71 6.34
N ALA A 40 10.37 -1.28 7.39
CA ALA A 40 9.86 -0.51 8.51
C ALA A 40 10.99 0.23 9.23
N PRO A 41 10.77 1.51 9.62
CA PRO A 41 11.73 2.25 10.44
C PRO A 41 12.07 1.48 11.72
N GLN A 42 13.34 1.58 12.16
CA GLN A 42 13.79 0.95 13.41
C GLN A 42 13.22 1.63 14.68
N GLY A 43 12.42 2.68 14.53
CA GLY A 43 11.95 3.54 15.61
C GLY A 43 12.74 4.85 15.70
N ASP A 44 12.15 5.84 16.35
CA ASP A 44 12.73 7.15 16.61
C ASP A 44 12.31 7.69 17.99
N GLN A 45 12.48 9.00 18.24
CA GLN A 45 12.10 9.63 19.52
C GLN A 45 10.59 9.65 19.75
N SER A 46 9.79 9.52 18.70
CA SER A 46 8.33 9.59 18.74
C SER A 46 7.67 8.22 18.78
N HIS A 47 8.22 7.23 18.07
CA HIS A 47 7.57 5.92 17.92
C HIS A 47 8.55 4.74 17.92
N THR A 48 8.08 3.59 18.41
CA THR A 48 8.84 2.33 18.34
C THR A 48 8.75 1.72 16.95
N ARG A 49 9.65 0.77 16.65
CA ARG A 49 9.58 -0.04 15.43
C ARG A 49 8.22 -0.73 15.28
N GLU A 50 7.72 -1.34 16.35
CA GLU A 50 6.44 -2.05 16.37
C GLU A 50 5.28 -1.11 16.01
N TRP A 51 5.30 0.12 16.53
CA TRP A 51 4.30 1.13 16.17
C TRP A 51 4.29 1.42 14.66
N TYR A 52 5.46 1.53 14.03
CA TYR A 52 5.54 1.70 12.57
C TYR A 52 5.07 0.47 11.81
N VAL A 53 5.49 -0.73 12.24
CA VAL A 53 5.07 -1.99 11.61
C VAL A 53 3.55 -2.14 11.66
N ASP A 54 2.94 -1.83 12.81
CA ASP A 54 1.48 -1.90 13.00
C ASP A 54 0.76 -0.86 12.14
N GLY A 55 1.22 0.40 12.14
CA GLY A 55 0.61 1.46 11.35
C GLY A 55 0.71 1.23 9.84
N ILE A 56 1.88 0.78 9.35
CA ILE A 56 2.04 0.42 7.93
C ILE A 56 1.19 -0.82 7.61
N SER A 57 1.14 -1.81 8.50
CA SER A 57 0.30 -3.00 8.34
C SER A 57 -1.17 -2.67 8.20
N GLU A 58 -1.69 -1.77 9.02
CA GLU A 58 -3.08 -1.32 8.98
C GLU A 58 -3.38 -0.59 7.67
N HIS A 59 -2.51 0.34 7.26
CA HIS A 59 -2.67 1.03 5.99
C HIS A 59 -2.65 0.09 4.78
N LEU A 60 -1.72 -0.88 4.76
CA LEU A 60 -1.68 -1.88 3.69
C LEU A 60 -2.98 -2.70 3.65
N SER A 61 -3.48 -3.16 4.80
CA SER A 61 -4.74 -3.92 4.87
C SER A 61 -5.94 -3.12 4.34
N ASN A 62 -5.99 -1.81 4.62
CA ASN A 62 -7.06 -0.95 4.12
C ASN A 62 -6.97 -0.79 2.59
N ILE A 63 -5.77 -0.62 2.05
CA ILE A 63 -5.55 -0.51 0.60
C ILE A 63 -5.91 -1.83 -0.10
N GLU A 64 -5.45 -2.96 0.44
CA GLU A 64 -5.75 -4.31 -0.04
C GLU A 64 -7.27 -4.53 -0.09
N ALA A 65 -7.98 -4.24 0.99
CA ALA A 65 -9.44 -4.44 1.05
C ALA A 65 -10.20 -3.62 -0.03
N VAL A 66 -9.80 -2.37 -0.25
CA VAL A 66 -10.41 -1.51 -1.28
C VAL A 66 -10.05 -2.01 -2.69
N ALA A 67 -8.79 -2.42 -2.90
CA ALA A 67 -8.32 -2.95 -4.18
C ALA A 67 -9.01 -4.28 -4.52
N GLU A 68 -9.19 -5.18 -3.55
CA GLU A 68 -9.95 -6.41 -3.72
C GLU A 68 -11.40 -6.13 -4.09
N GLN A 69 -12.05 -5.18 -3.41
CA GLN A 69 -13.41 -4.78 -3.75
C GLN A 69 -13.50 -4.21 -5.16
N ALA A 70 -12.55 -3.36 -5.55
CA ALA A 70 -12.46 -2.81 -6.91
C ALA A 70 -12.27 -3.92 -7.95
N LEU A 71 -11.39 -4.89 -7.68
CA LEU A 71 -11.15 -6.04 -8.55
C LEU A 71 -12.43 -6.85 -8.79
N HIS A 72 -13.17 -7.16 -7.71
CA HIS A 72 -14.44 -7.89 -7.80
C HIS A 72 -15.51 -7.13 -8.58
N ALA A 73 -15.50 -5.80 -8.51
CA ALA A 73 -16.43 -4.93 -9.22
C ALA A 73 -15.99 -4.61 -10.67
N GLY A 74 -14.79 -5.02 -11.10
CA GLY A 74 -14.19 -4.56 -12.36
C GLY A 74 -13.90 -3.06 -12.39
N GLY A 75 -13.73 -2.44 -11.21
CA GLY A 75 -13.46 -1.02 -11.01
C GLY A 75 -11.99 -0.71 -10.72
N GLY A 76 -11.68 0.57 -10.59
CA GLY A 76 -10.36 1.07 -10.18
C GLY A 76 -10.36 1.61 -8.76
N VAL A 77 -9.19 2.08 -8.29
CA VAL A 77 -9.02 2.69 -6.96
C VAL A 77 -8.59 4.15 -7.12
N TYR A 78 -9.22 5.07 -6.38
CA TYR A 78 -8.86 6.48 -6.36
C TYR A 78 -8.25 6.85 -5.00
N PHE A 79 -7.06 7.45 -5.04
CA PHE A 79 -6.36 7.98 -3.89
C PHE A 79 -6.40 9.52 -3.94
N TRP A 80 -6.62 10.16 -2.79
CA TRP A 80 -6.82 11.60 -2.66
C TRP A 80 -6.12 12.18 -1.44
#